data_AF-U3TT64-F1
#
_entry.id   AF-U3TT64-F1
#
_cell.length_a   1.000
_cell.length_b   1.000
_cell.length_c   1.000
_cell.angle_alpha   90.00
_cell.angle_beta   90.00
_cell.angle_gamma   90.00
#
_symmetry.space_group_name_H-M   'P 1'
#
loop_
_entity.id
_entity.type
_entity.pdbx_description
1 polymer ?
#
loop_
_entity_poly.entity_id
_entity_poly.type
_entity_poly.pdbx_seq_one_letter_code
_entity_poly.pdbx_strand_id
1 'polypeptide(L)'
;MIRRLLISLAALLCSAASRAATPWQQIHQPIAGSPRSIGSFANGCIVGAQQLPLNSPNYQVMRQDQRRYYGHPDLIAFIQRLSTQAHQLQLRQVLIGDMGMAAGGRFSSGYASHQTGLDVDIWLQLPQNRWTAQLLLKPQPLDLVGPDDR
;
A
#
# COMPACT_ATOMS: atom_id res chain seq x y z
N MET A 1 38.30 23.25 -22.77
CA MET A 1 37.77 22.80 -21.46
C MET A 1 36.28 23.10 -21.27
N ILE A 2 35.78 24.30 -21.63
CA ILE A 2 34.37 24.70 -21.55
C ILE A 2 33.37 23.72 -22.22
N ARG A 3 33.70 23.19 -23.42
CA ARG A 3 32.82 22.24 -24.13
C ARG A 3 32.60 20.92 -23.37
N ARG A 4 33.61 20.42 -22.67
CA ARG A 4 33.50 19.20 -21.85
C ARG A 4 32.67 19.47 -20.59
N LEU A 5 32.85 20.64 -19.97
CA LEU A 5 32.06 21.07 -18.81
C LEU A 5 30.57 21.20 -19.15
N LEU A 6 30.24 21.75 -20.33
CA LEU A 6 28.86 21.91 -20.81
C LEU A 6 28.18 20.56 -21.11
N ILE A 7 28.92 19.59 -21.67
CA ILE A 7 28.41 18.25 -21.94
C ILE A 7 28.16 17.50 -20.62
N SER A 8 29.08 17.61 -19.65
CA SER A 8 28.91 17.01 -18.31
C SER A 8 27.71 17.60 -17.57
N LEU A 9 27.49 18.92 -17.67
CA LEU A 9 26.37 19.59 -17.01
C LEU A 9 25.02 19.21 -17.64
N ALA A 10 24.96 19.09 -18.97
CA ALA A 10 23.76 18.63 -19.69
C ALA A 10 23.39 17.17 -19.37
N ALA A 11 24.39 16.30 -19.21
CA ALA A 11 24.19 14.91 -18.79
C ALA A 11 23.68 14.80 -17.33
N LEU A 12 24.16 15.69 -16.44
CA LEU A 12 23.69 15.77 -15.05
C LEU A 12 22.22 16.24 -14.98
N LEU A 13 21.83 17.21 -15.81
CA LEU A 13 20.47 17.74 -15.90
C LEU A 13 19.47 16.73 -16.49
N CYS A 14 19.88 15.87 -17.43
CA CYS A 14 19.03 14.80 -17.98
C CYS A 14 18.83 13.62 -17.01
N SER A 15 19.67 13.48 -15.99
CA SER A 15 19.60 12.37 -15.02
C SER A 15 18.63 12.63 -13.87
N ALA A 16 18.07 13.84 -13.77
CA ALA A 16 17.00 14.16 -12.83
C ALA A 16 15.63 13.69 -13.39
N ALA A 17 15.48 12.37 -13.59
CA ALA A 17 14.16 11.77 -13.73
C ALA A 17 13.43 11.98 -12.40
N SER A 18 12.65 13.05 -12.33
CA SER A 18 11.80 13.35 -11.20
C SER A 18 10.87 12.16 -10.95
N ARG A 19 10.84 11.63 -9.73
CA ARG A 19 9.79 10.70 -9.26
C ARG A 19 8.49 11.49 -9.14
N ALA A 20 7.95 11.94 -10.26
CA ALA A 20 6.68 12.63 -10.31
C ALA A 20 5.56 11.64 -9.95
N ALA A 21 4.54 12.15 -9.26
CA ALA A 21 3.30 11.40 -9.11
C ALA A 21 2.78 11.06 -10.50
N THR A 22 2.57 9.77 -10.76
CA THR A 22 1.87 9.29 -11.94
C THR A 22 0.38 9.64 -11.83
N PRO A 23 -0.40 9.56 -12.92
CA PRO A 23 -1.85 9.76 -12.84
C PRO A 23 -2.55 8.85 -11.81
N TRP A 24 -1.97 7.68 -11.51
CA TRP A 24 -2.50 6.73 -10.54
C TRP A 24 -2.73 7.34 -9.14
N GLN A 25 -1.86 8.24 -8.67
CA GLN A 25 -2.02 8.88 -7.35
C GLN A 25 -3.17 9.89 -7.29
N GLN A 26 -3.59 10.40 -8.45
CA GLN A 26 -4.66 11.40 -8.55
C GLN A 26 -6.05 10.77 -8.63
N ILE A 27 -6.13 9.45 -8.87
CA ILE A 27 -7.39 8.72 -8.89
C ILE A 27 -7.78 8.37 -7.46
N HIS A 28 -8.87 8.95 -6.99
CA HIS A 28 -9.32 8.82 -5.60
C HIS A 28 -10.53 7.90 -5.43
N GLN A 29 -11.17 7.52 -6.53
CA GLN A 29 -12.34 6.65 -6.56
C GLN A 29 -12.07 5.47 -7.49
N PRO A 30 -12.55 4.27 -7.17
CA PRO A 30 -12.39 3.13 -8.04
C PRO A 30 -12.97 3.36 -9.44
N ILE A 31 -12.29 2.84 -10.44
CA ILE A 31 -12.79 2.86 -11.81
C ILE A 31 -13.97 1.88 -11.91
N ALA A 32 -15.14 2.38 -12.32
CA ALA A 32 -16.34 1.57 -12.48
C ALA A 32 -16.13 0.43 -13.49
N GLY A 33 -16.70 -0.73 -13.20
CA GLY A 33 -16.60 -1.93 -14.03
C GLY A 33 -16.51 -3.20 -13.21
N SER A 34 -16.49 -4.35 -13.87
CA SER A 34 -16.27 -5.62 -13.20
C SER A 34 -14.84 -5.68 -12.63
N PRO A 35 -14.64 -6.22 -11.43
CA PRO A 35 -13.32 -6.36 -10.82
C PRO A 35 -12.37 -7.13 -11.75
N ARG A 36 -11.26 -6.49 -12.15
CA ARG A 36 -10.20 -7.11 -12.94
C ARG A 36 -8.84 -6.57 -12.54
N SER A 37 -7.99 -7.46 -12.05
CA SER A 37 -6.55 -7.24 -11.91
C SER A 37 -5.88 -7.39 -13.27
N ILE A 38 -5.12 -6.38 -13.69
CA ILE A 38 -4.55 -6.29 -15.05
C ILE A 38 -3.04 -6.13 -14.96
N GLY A 39 -2.30 -6.98 -15.66
CA GLY A 39 -0.83 -6.96 -15.68
C GLY A 39 -0.22 -7.79 -14.55
N SER A 40 1.01 -7.44 -14.15
CA SER A 40 1.73 -8.10 -13.06
C SER A 40 1.69 -7.26 -11.77
N PHE A 41 2.00 -7.87 -10.63
CA PHE A 41 1.99 -7.21 -9.31
C PHE A 41 2.75 -5.87 -9.28
N ALA A 42 3.85 -5.76 -10.05
CA ALA A 42 4.73 -4.59 -10.10
C ALA A 42 4.68 -3.80 -11.43
N ASN A 43 3.74 -4.13 -12.31
CA ASN A 43 3.47 -3.35 -13.52
C ASN A 43 2.04 -3.64 -14.00
N GLY A 44 1.07 -2.99 -13.35
CA GLY A 44 -0.33 -3.31 -13.55
C GLY A 44 -1.28 -2.25 -13.00
N CYS A 45 -2.57 -2.56 -13.07
CA CYS A 45 -3.65 -1.75 -12.53
C CYS A 45 -4.83 -2.65 -12.12
N ILE A 46 -5.88 -2.03 -11.58
CA ILE A 46 -7.15 -2.70 -11.29
C ILE A 46 -8.33 -1.83 -11.72
N VAL A 47 -9.30 -2.46 -12.39
CA VAL A 47 -10.65 -1.90 -12.62
C VAL A 47 -11.61 -2.56 -11.64
N GLY A 48 -12.65 -1.84 -11.20
CA GLY A 48 -13.64 -2.39 -10.27
C GLY A 48 -13.08 -2.71 -8.90
N ALA A 49 -12.03 -2.00 -8.46
CA ALA A 49 -11.48 -2.17 -7.12
C ALA A 49 -12.54 -1.85 -6.06
N GLN A 50 -12.45 -2.52 -4.92
CA GLN A 50 -13.31 -2.29 -3.77
C GLN A 50 -12.49 -1.73 -2.61
N GLN A 51 -13.15 -0.93 -1.78
CA GLN A 51 -12.58 -0.41 -0.55
C GLN A 51 -12.72 -1.46 0.56
N LEU A 52 -11.64 -1.73 1.30
CA LEU A 52 -11.72 -2.48 2.54
C LEU A 52 -12.52 -1.66 3.58
N PRO A 53 -13.54 -2.23 4.25
CA PRO A 53 -14.26 -1.52 5.30
C PRO A 53 -13.32 -1.02 6.39
N LEU A 54 -13.31 0.29 6.66
CA LEU A 54 -12.39 0.89 7.63
C LEU A 54 -12.78 0.61 9.08
N ASN A 55 -14.06 0.32 9.32
CA ASN A 55 -14.57 -0.09 10.62
C ASN A 55 -14.85 -1.59 10.62
N SER A 56 -14.11 -2.33 11.44
CA SER A 56 -14.23 -3.77 11.62
C SER A 56 -13.92 -4.15 13.06
N PRO A 57 -14.62 -5.13 13.64
CA PRO A 57 -14.28 -5.68 14.95
C PRO A 57 -13.02 -6.54 14.93
N ASN A 58 -12.58 -7.02 13.76
CA ASN A 58 -11.52 -8.04 13.65
C ASN A 58 -10.16 -7.47 13.20
N TYR A 59 -10.14 -6.28 12.60
CA TYR A 59 -8.92 -5.63 12.12
C TYR A 59 -9.01 -4.11 12.21
N GLN A 60 -7.86 -3.45 12.01
CA GLN A 60 -7.75 -1.99 11.90
C GLN A 60 -6.89 -1.62 10.70
N VAL A 61 -7.26 -0.56 9.99
CA VAL A 61 -6.54 -0.07 8.81
C VAL A 61 -5.67 1.11 9.21
N MET A 62 -4.37 1.01 8.96
CA MET A 62 -3.40 2.07 9.24
C MET A 62 -3.28 3.05 8.05
N ARG A 63 -2.71 4.23 8.30
CA ARG A 63 -2.31 5.22 7.28
C ARG A 63 -3.42 5.53 6.27
N GLN A 64 -4.65 5.65 6.75
CA GLN A 64 -5.84 5.84 5.91
C GLN A 64 -5.78 7.13 5.08
N ASP A 65 -5.02 8.12 5.52
CA ASP A 65 -4.73 9.34 4.77
C ASP A 65 -4.07 9.08 3.40
N GLN A 66 -3.35 7.96 3.26
CA GLN A 66 -2.69 7.57 2.01
C GLN A 66 -3.65 6.97 0.98
N ARG A 67 -4.86 6.58 1.38
CA ARG A 67 -5.89 5.99 0.51
C ARG A 67 -5.38 4.75 -0.24
N ARG A 68 -4.61 3.91 0.44
CA ARG A 68 -4.06 2.64 -0.05
C ARG A 68 -4.82 1.43 0.50
N TYR A 69 -6.13 1.53 0.65
CA TYR A 69 -6.98 0.47 1.23
C TYR A 69 -7.97 -0.11 0.19
N TYR A 70 -7.58 -0.08 -1.08
CA TYR A 70 -8.37 -0.61 -2.20
C TYR A 70 -7.74 -1.90 -2.73
N GLY A 71 -8.56 -2.79 -3.27
CA GLY A 71 -8.07 -4.02 -3.88
C GLY A 71 -9.14 -4.82 -4.61
N HIS A 72 -8.75 -6.00 -5.08
CA HIS A 72 -9.65 -6.98 -5.65
C HIS A 72 -10.59 -7.53 -4.56
N PRO A 73 -11.84 -7.89 -4.86
CA PRO A 73 -12.75 -8.51 -3.90
C PRO A 73 -12.14 -9.73 -3.18
N ASP A 74 -11.34 -10.53 -3.88
CA ASP A 74 -10.65 -11.69 -3.27
C ASP A 74 -9.63 -11.29 -2.21
N LEU A 75 -8.93 -10.16 -2.40
CA LEU A 75 -8.00 -9.62 -1.40
C LEU A 75 -8.76 -9.17 -0.16
N ILE A 76 -9.92 -8.53 -0.33
CA ILE A 76 -10.79 -8.14 0.78
C ILE A 76 -11.31 -9.37 1.51
N ALA A 77 -11.80 -10.37 0.79
CA ALA A 77 -12.28 -11.63 1.37
C ALA A 77 -11.16 -12.39 2.10
N PHE A 78 -9.92 -12.34 1.60
CA PHE A 78 -8.75 -12.86 2.28
C PHE A 78 -8.52 -12.15 3.62
N ILE A 79 -8.48 -10.82 3.64
CA ILE A 79 -8.27 -10.03 4.86
C ILE A 79 -9.37 -10.31 5.88
N GLN A 80 -10.63 -10.35 5.45
CA GLN A 80 -11.77 -10.66 6.32
C GLN A 80 -11.68 -12.07 6.91
N ARG A 81 -11.34 -13.07 6.09
CA ARG A 81 -11.16 -14.46 6.55
C ARG A 81 -10.01 -14.58 7.55
N LEU A 82 -8.84 -14.02 7.21
CA LEU A 82 -7.65 -14.05 8.07
C LEU A 82 -7.91 -13.39 9.42
N SER A 83 -8.45 -12.17 9.41
CA SER A 83 -8.75 -11.42 10.63
C SER A 83 -9.82 -12.09 11.48
N THR A 84 -10.83 -12.72 10.85
CA THR A 84 -11.84 -13.50 11.57
C THR A 84 -11.24 -14.73 12.23
N GLN A 85 -10.34 -15.46 11.54
CA GLN A 85 -9.63 -16.60 12.14
C GLN A 85 -8.74 -16.16 13.31
N ALA A 86 -7.99 -15.07 13.15
CA ALA A 86 -7.19 -14.51 14.24
C ALA A 86 -8.07 -14.19 15.47
N HIS A 87 -9.21 -13.52 15.26
CA HIS A 87 -10.17 -13.24 16.32
C HIS A 87 -10.74 -14.52 16.96
N GLN A 88 -11.10 -15.53 16.17
CA GLN A 88 -11.60 -16.82 16.68
C GLN A 88 -10.58 -17.56 17.53
N LEU A 89 -9.30 -17.45 17.18
CA LEU A 89 -8.17 -17.97 17.96
C LEU A 89 -7.82 -17.10 19.18
N GLN A 90 -8.65 -16.10 19.51
CA GLN A 90 -8.42 -15.13 20.57
C GLN A 90 -7.08 -14.37 20.43
N LEU A 91 -6.56 -14.29 19.20
CA LEU A 91 -5.52 -13.34 18.86
C LEU A 91 -6.14 -11.94 18.82
N ARG A 92 -5.30 -10.91 18.92
CA ARG A 92 -5.75 -9.52 18.86
C ARG A 92 -6.10 -9.10 17.42
N GLN A 93 -6.63 -7.88 17.29
CA GLN A 93 -6.99 -7.34 15.98
C GLN A 93 -5.78 -7.24 15.06
N VAL A 94 -5.95 -7.68 13.81
CA VAL A 94 -4.91 -7.57 12.77
C VAL A 94 -4.75 -6.11 12.35
N LEU A 95 -3.52 -5.67 12.13
CA LEU A 95 -3.20 -4.34 11.61
C LEU A 95 -2.90 -4.41 10.11
N ILE A 96 -3.75 -3.78 9.30
CA ILE A 96 -3.65 -3.77 7.83
C ILE A 96 -2.91 -2.50 7.39
N GLY A 97 -1.82 -2.68 6.65
CA GLY A 97 -1.03 -1.65 6.03
C GLY A 97 -1.49 -1.33 4.60
N ASP A 98 -0.53 -1.12 3.70
CA ASP A 98 -0.83 -0.77 2.32
C ASP A 98 -1.43 -1.98 1.58
N MET A 99 -2.59 -1.76 0.96
CA MET A 99 -3.13 -2.56 -0.15
C MET A 99 -2.76 -1.84 -1.46
N GLY A 100 -3.71 -1.56 -2.36
CA GLY A 100 -3.51 -0.72 -3.54
C GLY A 100 -4.21 0.65 -3.46
N MET A 101 -3.88 1.54 -4.40
CA MET A 101 -4.65 2.76 -4.68
C MET A 101 -5.97 2.42 -5.39
N ALA A 102 -6.87 3.39 -5.54
CA ALA A 102 -8.23 3.17 -6.06
C ALA A 102 -8.31 2.51 -7.47
N ALA A 103 -7.30 2.72 -8.31
CA ALA A 103 -7.15 2.06 -9.61
C ALA A 103 -5.88 1.19 -9.70
N GLY A 104 -5.26 0.89 -8.55
CA GLY A 104 -3.95 0.25 -8.49
C GLY A 104 -2.84 1.16 -9.03
N GLY A 105 -1.93 0.62 -9.83
CA GLY A 105 -0.82 1.36 -10.41
C GLY A 105 0.33 1.59 -9.44
N ARG A 106 1.48 1.99 -10.00
CA ARG A 106 2.74 2.16 -9.26
C ARG A 106 2.64 3.26 -8.22
N PHE A 107 3.07 2.99 -6.98
CA PHE A 107 3.24 4.01 -5.94
C PHE A 107 4.35 5.02 -6.28
N SER A 108 4.22 6.25 -5.79
CA SER A 108 5.25 7.29 -5.94
C SER A 108 6.51 6.97 -5.12
N SER A 109 6.33 6.29 -3.98
CA SER A 109 7.36 5.84 -3.05
C SER A 109 6.95 4.54 -2.35
N GLY A 110 7.93 3.83 -1.77
CA GLY A 110 7.72 2.55 -1.11
C GLY A 110 7.87 1.37 -2.08
N TYR A 111 6.95 0.41 -1.95
CA TYR A 111 6.97 -0.88 -2.64
C TYR A 111 6.96 -0.78 -4.17
N ALA A 112 7.58 -1.78 -4.82
CA ALA A 112 7.53 -1.92 -6.27
C ALA A 112 6.20 -2.53 -6.77
N SER A 113 5.56 -3.39 -5.96
CA SER A 113 4.30 -4.09 -6.25
C SER A 113 3.06 -3.28 -5.82
N HIS A 114 1.98 -3.93 -5.37
CA HIS A 114 0.70 -3.33 -4.95
C HIS A 114 -0.12 -2.69 -6.07
N GLN A 115 0.19 -3.02 -7.32
CA GLN A 115 -0.40 -2.31 -8.46
C GLN A 115 -1.69 -2.95 -8.96
N THR A 116 -1.97 -4.20 -8.63
CA THR A 116 -3.09 -4.97 -9.21
C THR A 116 -4.20 -5.28 -8.22
N GLY A 117 -4.11 -4.76 -6.99
CA GLY A 117 -5.10 -4.99 -5.94
C GLY A 117 -5.05 -6.41 -5.35
N LEU A 118 -3.89 -7.08 -5.42
CA LEU A 118 -3.71 -8.46 -4.93
C LEU A 118 -2.64 -8.58 -3.83
N ASP A 119 -1.99 -7.47 -3.47
CA ASP A 119 -0.98 -7.40 -2.42
C ASP A 119 -1.54 -6.65 -1.20
N VAL A 120 -1.16 -7.09 0.01
CA VAL A 120 -1.48 -6.41 1.27
C VAL A 120 -0.33 -6.55 2.26
N ASP A 121 0.06 -5.45 2.87
CA ASP A 121 0.95 -5.46 4.03
C ASP A 121 0.17 -5.73 5.31
N ILE A 122 0.67 -6.65 6.13
CA ILE A 122 0.12 -6.95 7.44
C ILE A 122 1.22 -6.74 8.47
N TRP A 123 0.99 -5.87 9.45
CA TRP A 123 1.97 -5.67 10.51
C TRP A 123 2.01 -6.87 11.43
N LEU A 124 3.22 -7.30 11.76
CA LEU A 124 3.50 -8.37 12.73
C LEU A 124 3.42 -7.84 14.18
N GLN A 125 2.37 -7.06 14.45
CA GLN A 125 2.00 -6.56 15.76
C GLN A 125 0.51 -6.82 16.00
N LEU A 126 0.20 -7.34 17.18
CA LEU A 126 -1.16 -7.64 17.62
C LEU A 126 -1.45 -6.80 18.87
N PRO A 127 -2.02 -5.59 18.72
CA PRO A 127 -2.14 -4.65 19.82
C PRO A 127 -3.14 -5.14 20.88
N GLN A 128 -2.78 -4.98 22.15
CA GLN A 128 -3.60 -5.43 23.28
C GLN A 128 -5.00 -4.77 23.29
N ASN A 129 -5.03 -3.48 22.94
CA ASN A 129 -6.23 -2.67 22.81
C ASN A 129 -6.35 -2.13 21.37
N ARG A 130 -7.57 -1.84 20.93
CA ARG A 130 -7.82 -1.14 19.68
C ARG A 130 -7.07 0.20 19.68
N TRP A 131 -6.37 0.50 18.59
CA TRP A 131 -5.62 1.74 18.44
C TRP A 131 -6.56 2.91 18.20
N THR A 132 -6.15 4.08 18.65
CA THR A 132 -6.84 5.34 18.35
C THR A 132 -6.63 5.72 16.89
N ALA A 133 -7.50 6.58 16.35
CA ALA A 133 -7.33 7.10 15.00
C ALA A 133 -5.95 7.76 14.80
N GLN A 134 -5.44 8.46 15.82
CA GLN A 134 -4.12 9.10 15.74
C GLN A 134 -2.97 8.09 15.63
N LEU A 135 -3.05 6.97 16.38
CA LEU A 135 -2.08 5.88 16.28
C LEU A 135 -2.16 5.18 14.92
N LEU A 136 -3.36 4.96 14.38
CA LEU A 136 -3.52 4.38 13.05
C LEU A 136 -2.97 5.29 11.95
N LEU A 137 -3.11 6.61 12.07
CA LEU A 137 -2.54 7.57 11.11
C LEU A 137 -1.02 7.67 11.19
N LYS A 138 -0.45 7.61 12.40
CA LYS A 138 1.01 7.71 12.63
C LYS A 138 1.53 6.49 13.40
N PRO A 139 1.45 5.29 12.81
CA PRO A 139 1.81 4.07 13.51
C PRO A 139 3.33 3.99 13.68
N GLN A 140 3.78 3.54 14.86
CA GLN A 140 5.19 3.37 15.16
C GLN A 140 5.63 1.95 14.81
N PRO A 141 6.50 1.76 13.80
CA PRO A 141 6.95 0.44 13.42
C PRO A 141 7.78 -0.18 14.56
N LEU A 142 7.53 -1.46 14.82
CA LEU A 142 8.40 -2.28 15.66
C LEU A 142 9.27 -3.06 14.70
N ASP A 143 10.56 -2.77 14.71
CA ASP A 143 11.51 -3.60 13.99
C ASP A 143 11.68 -4.92 14.72
N LEU A 144 11.50 -6.02 14.00
CA LEU A 144 11.59 -7.38 14.52
C LEU A 144 12.93 -8.05 14.16
N VAL A 145 13.78 -7.37 13.38
CA VAL A 145 15.08 -7.88 12.92
C VAL A 145 16.18 -7.33 13.82
N GLY A 146 17.11 -8.21 14.21
CA GLY A 146 18.28 -7.84 14.99
C GLY A 146 19.15 -6.82 14.25
N PRO A 147 19.93 -5.98 14.97
CA PRO A 147 20.80 -4.99 14.35
C PRO A 147 21.86 -5.60 13.43
N ASP A 148 22.27 -6.84 13.68
CA ASP A 148 23.32 -7.54 12.94
C ASP A 148 22.82 -8.29 11.69
N ASP A 149 21.50 -8.38 11.50
CA ASP A 149 20.85 -9.15 10.43
C ASP A 149 20.31 -8.26 9.29
N ARG A 150 20.80 -7.02 9.17
CA ARG A 150 20.34 -6.01 8.21
C ARG A 150 21.21 -5.89 6.96
#